data_AF-J2J1F0-F1
#
_entry.id   AF-J2J1F0-F1
#
_cell.length_a   1.000
_cell.length_b   1.000
_cell.length_c   1.000
_cell.angle_alpha   90.00
_cell.angle_beta   90.00
_cell.angle_gamma   90.00
#
_symmetry.space_group_name_H-M   'P 1'
#
loop_
_entity.id
_entity.type
_entity.pdbx_description
1 polymer ?
#
loop_
_entity_poly.entity_id
_entity_poly.type
_entity_poly.pdbx_seq_one_letter_code
_entity_poly.pdbx_strand_id
1 'polypeptide(L)'
;MRLWWPLLLCGCLLFVGALVFGLRSWRLSHFPHAVATITEVWDKQIRVSRGRGSAIADLVVGPTYETITMGRIQFERSSRVKRYTCTMVLQLGKPNDKYRVGEKLDVVPATGTCQRVDVIGRLP
;
A
#
# COMPACT_ATOMS: atom_id res chain seq x y z
N MET A 1 -20.84 15.57 -36.08
CA MET A 1 -21.39 15.28 -34.74
C MET A 1 -20.62 14.17 -33.97
N ARG A 2 -19.75 13.38 -34.61
CA ARG A 2 -19.07 12.22 -33.99
C ARG A 2 -17.85 12.52 -33.08
N LEU A 3 -17.35 13.77 -33.07
CA LEU A 3 -16.11 14.14 -32.38
C LEU A 3 -16.29 14.62 -30.92
N TRP A 4 -17.53 14.93 -30.52
CA TRP A 4 -17.81 15.52 -29.20
C TRP A 4 -17.84 14.47 -28.08
N TRP A 5 -18.25 13.25 -28.41
CA TRP A 5 -18.30 12.12 -27.50
C TRP A 5 -16.93 11.72 -26.91
N PRO A 6 -15.84 11.58 -27.71
CA PRO A 6 -14.53 11.27 -27.15
C PRO A 6 -13.96 12.40 -26.29
N LEU A 7 -14.25 13.67 -26.62
CA LEU A 7 -13.85 14.83 -25.81
C LEU A 7 -14.55 14.85 -24.44
N LEU A 8 -15.86 14.59 -24.39
CA LEU A 8 -16.62 14.48 -23.14
C LEU A 8 -16.13 13.30 -22.28
N LEU A 9 -15.86 12.14 -22.89
CA LEU A 9 -15.29 10.98 -22.19
C LEU A 9 -13.93 11.28 -21.59
N CYS A 10 -13.04 11.93 -22.35
CA CYS A 10 -11.71 12.30 -21.88
C CYS A 10 -11.79 13.31 -20.71
N GLY A 11 -12.66 14.31 -20.82
CA GLY A 11 -12.93 15.28 -19.74
C GLY A 11 -13.46 14.61 -18.47
N CYS A 12 -14.41 13.69 -18.58
CA CYS A 12 -14.91 12.92 -17.44
C CYS A 12 -13.82 12.07 -16.78
N LEU A 13 -12.98 11.39 -17.57
CA LEU A 13 -11.88 10.57 -17.02
C LEU A 13 -10.84 11.42 -16.27
N LEU A 14 -10.50 12.59 -16.80
CA LEU A 14 -9.58 13.52 -16.14
C LEU A 14 -10.18 14.06 -14.84
N PHE A 15 -11.46 14.44 -14.85
CA PHE A 15 -12.15 14.93 -13.66
C PHE A 15 -12.22 13.87 -12.56
N VAL A 16 -12.63 12.64 -12.90
CA VAL A 16 -12.67 11.52 -11.97
C VAL A 16 -11.27 11.19 -11.44
N GLY A 17 -10.26 11.18 -12.32
CA GLY A 17 -8.87 10.97 -11.93
C GLY A 17 -8.37 12.00 -10.92
N ALA A 18 -8.62 13.28 -11.18
CA ALA A 18 -8.28 14.38 -10.26
C ALA A 18 -9.03 14.26 -8.92
N LEU A 19 -10.31 13.88 -8.93
CA LEU A 19 -11.12 13.73 -7.72
C LEU A 19 -10.61 12.57 -6.86
N VAL A 20 -10.30 11.42 -7.47
CA VAL A 20 -9.72 10.27 -6.78
C VAL A 20 -8.35 10.60 -6.18
N PHE A 21 -7.49 11.27 -6.95
CA PHE A 21 -6.16 11.66 -6.47
C PHE A 21 -6.27 12.69 -5.34
N GLY A 22 -7.13 13.70 -5.50
CA GLY A 22 -7.39 14.72 -4.49
C GLY A 22 -7.91 14.12 -3.18
N LEU A 23 -8.88 13.20 -3.23
CA LEU A 23 -9.38 12.49 -2.05
C LEU A 23 -8.30 11.65 -1.37
N ARG A 24 -7.43 11.00 -2.14
CA ARG A 24 -6.33 10.20 -1.60
C ARG A 24 -5.27 11.07 -0.93
N SER A 25 -4.87 12.17 -1.56
CA SER A 25 -3.92 13.12 -0.98
C SER A 25 -4.49 13.80 0.26
N TRP A 26 -5.76 14.21 0.23
CA TRP A 26 -6.46 14.77 1.40
C TRP A 26 -6.50 13.78 2.55
N ARG A 27 -6.77 12.50 2.27
CA ARG A 27 -6.73 11.45 3.29
C ARG A 27 -5.32 11.37 3.91
N LEU A 28 -4.28 11.27 3.10
CA LEU A 28 -2.93 11.15 3.63
C LEU A 28 -2.48 12.37 4.45
N SER A 29 -2.96 13.58 4.15
CA SER A 29 -2.59 14.79 4.89
C SER A 29 -3.41 15.06 6.15
N HIS A 30 -4.64 14.53 6.24
CA HIS A 30 -5.56 14.88 7.33
C HIS A 30 -5.67 13.81 8.42
N PHE A 31 -5.31 12.56 8.12
CA PHE A 31 -5.31 11.50 9.13
C PHE A 31 -4.03 11.53 9.98
N PRO A 32 -4.12 11.17 11.27
CA PRO A 32 -2.97 11.18 12.15
C PRO A 32 -1.92 10.16 11.68
N HIS A 33 -0.73 10.66 11.44
CA HIS A 33 0.45 9.84 11.16
C HIS A 33 0.91 9.13 12.43
N ALA A 34 1.42 7.92 12.26
CA ALA A 34 2.06 7.15 13.31
C ALA A 34 3.43 6.69 12.81
N VAL A 35 4.38 6.66 13.73
CA VAL A 35 5.71 6.10 13.46
C VAL A 35 5.65 4.61 13.76
N ALA A 36 5.80 3.79 12.73
CA ALA A 36 5.96 2.35 12.89
C ALA A 36 7.43 1.97 12.90
N THR A 37 7.80 1.02 13.74
CA THR A 37 9.14 0.43 13.77
C THR A 37 9.07 -0.97 13.21
N ILE A 38 10.01 -1.31 12.33
CA ILE A 38 10.12 -2.67 11.78
C ILE A 38 10.75 -3.57 12.84
N THR A 39 10.03 -4.61 13.27
CA THR A 39 10.52 -5.56 14.28
C THR A 39 11.10 -6.82 13.68
N GLU A 40 10.60 -7.25 12.52
CA GLU A 40 11.09 -8.43 11.80
C GLU A 40 11.02 -8.16 10.29
N VAL A 41 11.98 -8.69 9.54
CA VAL A 41 12.02 -8.63 8.06
C VAL A 41 12.38 -10.01 7.53
N TRP A 42 11.65 -10.48 6.53
CA TRP A 42 11.97 -11.71 5.84
C TRP A 42 11.49 -11.68 4.39
N ASP A 43 12.15 -12.43 3.53
CA ASP A 43 11.73 -12.58 2.14
C ASP A 43 10.77 -13.75 1.98
N LYS A 44 9.75 -13.54 1.15
CA LYS A 44 8.77 -14.57 0.81
C LYS A 44 8.57 -14.59 -0.69
N GLN A 45 8.61 -15.78 -1.27
CA GLN A 45 8.26 -15.97 -2.66
C GLN A 45 6.74 -16.07 -2.80
N ILE A 46 6.15 -15.22 -3.64
CA ILE A 46 4.72 -15.23 -3.93
C ILE A 46 4.48 -15.51 -5.41
N ARG A 47 3.39 -16.23 -5.71
CA ARG A 47 2.93 -16.40 -7.09
C ARG A 47 2.27 -15.11 -7.54
N VAL A 48 2.74 -14.54 -8.64
CA VAL A 48 2.21 -13.29 -9.20
C VAL A 48 1.29 -13.64 -10.37
N SER A 49 0.01 -13.30 -10.24
CA SER A 49 -0.97 -13.47 -11.32
C SER A 49 -0.80 -12.34 -12.33
N ARG A 50 -0.70 -12.67 -13.62
CA ARG A 50 -0.51 -11.71 -14.72
C ARG A 50 -1.79 -10.94 -15.12
N GLY A 51 -2.86 -10.99 -14.31
CA GLY A 51 -4.13 -10.29 -14.55
C GLY A 51 -5.25 -11.17 -15.11
N ARG A 52 -6.38 -10.57 -15.54
CA ARG A 52 -7.50 -11.31 -16.16
C ARG A 52 -7.02 -11.98 -17.45
N GLY A 53 -7.00 -13.31 -17.46
CA GLY A 53 -6.39 -14.14 -18.52
C GLY A 53 -5.19 -14.97 -18.05
N SER A 54 -4.69 -14.74 -16.82
CA SER A 54 -3.50 -15.41 -16.25
C SER A 54 -3.62 -16.94 -16.17
N ALA A 55 -4.84 -17.50 -16.14
CA ALA A 55 -4.99 -18.96 -16.11
C ALA A 55 -4.42 -19.62 -17.37
N ILE A 56 -4.62 -19.02 -18.56
CA ILE A 56 -4.14 -19.55 -19.83
C ILE A 56 -2.64 -19.27 -19.99
N ALA A 57 -2.18 -18.08 -19.58
CA ALA A 57 -0.76 -17.73 -19.63
C ALA A 57 0.10 -18.60 -18.67
N ASP A 58 -0.42 -18.91 -17.48
CA ASP A 58 0.25 -19.81 -16.53
C ASP A 58 0.26 -21.27 -17.02
N LEU A 59 -0.70 -21.68 -17.87
CA LEU A 59 -0.75 -23.00 -18.50
C LEU A 59 0.30 -23.16 -19.62
N VAL A 60 0.63 -22.09 -20.34
CA VAL A 60 1.58 -22.12 -21.48
C VAL A 60 3.01 -21.82 -21.04
N VAL A 61 3.21 -20.88 -20.11
CA VAL A 61 4.55 -20.38 -19.70
C VAL A 61 4.94 -20.85 -18.29
N GLY A 62 3.98 -21.35 -17.51
CA GLY A 62 4.19 -21.71 -16.11
C GLY A 62 3.95 -20.54 -15.14
N PRO A 63 3.73 -20.84 -13.84
CA PRO A 63 3.51 -19.83 -12.81
C PRO A 63 4.73 -18.93 -12.64
N THR A 64 4.52 -17.62 -12.56
CA THR A 64 5.60 -16.67 -12.25
C THR A 64 5.66 -16.45 -10.74
N TYR A 65 6.87 -16.50 -10.22
CA TYR A 65 7.16 -16.27 -8.81
C TYR A 65 7.99 -14.99 -8.66
N GLU A 66 7.59 -14.12 -7.76
CA GLU A 66 8.39 -12.97 -7.35
C GLU A 66 8.73 -13.07 -5.87
N THR A 67 9.97 -12.73 -5.54
CA THR A 67 10.40 -12.58 -4.15
C THR A 67 10.02 -11.19 -3.67
N ILE A 68 9.22 -11.14 -2.61
CA ILE A 68 8.83 -9.91 -1.94
C ILE A 68 9.41 -9.88 -0.53
N THR A 69 9.69 -8.68 -0.03
CA THR A 69 10.12 -8.49 1.35
C THR A 69 8.90 -8.19 2.21
N MET A 70 8.66 -9.08 3.16
CA MET A 70 7.66 -8.93 4.21
C MET A 70 8.31 -8.33 5.44
N GLY A 71 7.53 -7.59 6.21
CA GLY A 71 7.95 -7.11 7.51
C GLY A 71 6.84 -7.13 8.53
N ARG A 72 7.23 -7.39 9.77
CA ARG A 72 6.40 -7.10 10.94
C ARG A 72 6.70 -5.69 11.39
N ILE A 73 5.67 -4.89 11.54
CA ILE A 73 5.77 -3.52 12.03
C ILE A 73 5.01 -3.38 13.35
N GLN A 74 5.50 -2.49 14.19
CA GLN A 74 4.88 -2.13 15.47
C GLN A 74 4.73 -0.62 15.54
N PHE A 75 3.53 -0.15 15.88
CA PHE A 75 3.26 1.27 16.04
C PHE A 75 2.30 1.51 17.20
N GLU A 76 2.38 2.71 17.79
CA GLU A 76 1.43 3.14 18.81
C GLU A 76 0.32 3.96 18.17
N ARG A 77 -0.92 3.58 18.48
CA ARG A 77 -2.10 4.36 18.14
C ARG A 77 -2.58 5.12 19.36
N SER A 78 -2.59 6.45 19.31
CA SER A 78 -3.27 7.27 20.32
C SER A 78 -4.76 7.36 20.03
N SER A 79 -5.59 6.83 20.92
CA SER A 79 -7.00 7.22 21.04
C SER A 79 -7.12 8.21 22.20
N ARG A 80 -8.11 9.11 22.18
CA ARG A 80 -8.28 10.27 23.10
C ARG A 80 -8.03 10.01 24.60
N VAL A 81 -8.07 8.75 25.05
CA VAL A 81 -7.85 8.35 26.45
C VAL A 81 -6.81 7.23 26.61
N LYS A 82 -6.41 6.52 25.54
CA LYS A 82 -5.56 5.30 25.62
C LYS A 82 -4.62 5.17 24.43
N ARG A 83 -3.38 4.75 24.70
CA ARG A 83 -2.43 4.29 23.68
C ARG A 83 -2.58 2.79 23.48
N TYR A 84 -2.64 2.36 22.23
CA TYR A 84 -2.72 0.95 21.86
C TYR A 84 -1.50 0.60 21.02
N THR A 85 -0.76 -0.40 21.46
CA THR A 85 0.35 -0.95 20.67
C THR A 85 -0.24 -1.90 19.63
N CYS A 86 -0.15 -1.52 18.36
CA CYS A 86 -0.58 -2.32 17.23
C CYS A 86 0.63 -3.04 16.63
N THR A 87 0.46 -4.32 16.27
CA THR A 87 1.44 -5.08 15.48
C THR A 87 0.77 -5.68 14.27
N MET A 88 1.45 -5.68 13.13
CA MET A 88 0.94 -6.31 11.91
C MET A 88 2.06 -6.75 10.98
N VAL A 89 1.72 -7.63 10.05
CA VAL A 89 2.60 -8.08 8.97
C VAL A 89 2.10 -7.48 7.67
N LEU A 90 3.01 -6.85 6.92
CA LEU A 90 2.71 -6.27 5.61
C LEU A 90 3.86 -6.48 4.63
N GLN A 91 3.55 -6.34 3.35
CA GLN A 91 4.56 -6.31 2.30
C GLN A 91 5.24 -4.95 2.31
N LEU A 92 6.54 -4.94 2.58
CA LEU A 92 7.35 -3.70 2.61
C LEU A 92 7.80 -3.28 1.21
N GLY A 93 8.09 -4.25 0.34
CA GLY A 93 8.58 -3.99 -1.01
C GLY A 93 9.30 -5.17 -1.63
N LYS A 94 10.36 -4.89 -2.37
CA LYS A 94 11.25 -5.88 -2.99
C LYS A 94 12.54 -6.02 -2.16
N PRO A 95 13.27 -7.16 -2.29
CA PRO A 95 14.54 -7.37 -1.59
C PRO A 95 15.58 -6.28 -1.83
N ASN A 96 15.60 -5.69 -3.04
CA ASN A 96 16.51 -4.61 -3.40
C ASN A 96 16.28 -3.32 -2.61
N ASP A 97 15.12 -3.17 -1.98
CA ASP A 97 14.80 -2.01 -1.16
C ASP A 97 15.53 -2.06 0.20
N LYS A 98 16.12 -3.20 0.59
CA LYS A 98 17.01 -3.36 1.76
C LYS A 98 16.43 -2.87 3.09
N TYR A 99 15.16 -3.16 3.36
CA TYR A 99 14.55 -2.87 4.65
C TYR A 99 15.27 -3.59 5.80
N ARG A 100 15.35 -2.95 6.97
CA ARG A 100 16.05 -3.50 8.15
C ARG A 100 15.19 -3.40 9.40
N VAL A 101 15.43 -4.33 10.32
CA VAL A 101 14.87 -4.27 11.68
C VAL A 101 15.38 -3.00 12.36
N GLY A 102 14.48 -2.30 13.06
CA GLY A 102 14.74 -1.03 13.73
C GLY A 102 14.49 0.20 12.85
N GLU A 103 14.30 0.05 11.53
CA GLU A 103 13.92 1.18 10.68
C GLU A 103 12.53 1.71 11.05
N LYS A 104 12.35 3.01 10.87
CA LYS A 104 11.10 3.71 11.13
C LYS A 104 10.38 3.99 9.81
N LEU A 105 9.08 3.78 9.82
CA LEU A 105 8.18 4.03 8.71
C LEU A 105 7.14 5.06 9.13
N ASP A 106 6.83 5.97 8.21
CA ASP A 106 5.66 6.82 8.33
C ASP A 106 4.44 6.04 7.82
N VAL A 107 3.48 5.82 8.71
CA VAL A 107 2.27 5.07 8.42
C VAL A 107 1.03 5.84 8.82
N VAL A 108 -0.02 5.71 8.01
CA VAL A 108 -1.35 6.22 8.33
C VAL A 108 -2.26 5.03 8.65
N PRO A 109 -2.57 4.79 9.93
CA PRO A 109 -3.50 3.74 10.32
C PRO A 109 -4.93 4.09 9.92
N ALA A 110 -5.70 3.07 9.54
CA ALA A 110 -7.13 3.23 9.33
C ALA A 110 -7.82 3.61 10.64
N THR A 111 -8.61 4.68 10.61
CA THR A 111 -9.33 5.21 11.77
C THR A 111 -10.06 4.10 12.51
N GLY A 112 -9.89 4.03 13.82
CA GLY A 112 -10.59 3.04 14.64
C GLY A 112 -9.90 1.67 14.74
N THR A 113 -8.92 1.31 13.90
CA THR A 113 -8.44 -0.09 13.84
C THR A 113 -6.91 -0.23 13.79
N CYS A 114 -6.39 -1.41 14.21
CA CYS A 114 -5.01 -1.84 14.01
C CYS A 114 -4.86 -2.76 12.78
N GLN A 115 -5.91 -2.95 11.97
CA GLN A 115 -5.93 -4.01 10.95
C GLN A 115 -5.43 -3.54 9.58
N ARG A 116 -5.42 -2.23 9.34
CA ARG A 116 -4.98 -1.63 8.08
C ARG A 116 -4.14 -0.39 8.35
N VAL A 117 -3.02 -0.30 7.64
CA VAL A 117 -2.18 0.89 7.56
C VAL A 117 -1.82 1.13 6.11
N ASP A 118 -1.71 2.41 5.75
CA ASP A 118 -1.10 2.84 4.50
C ASP A 118 0.32 3.30 4.83
N VAL A 119 1.33 2.66 4.24
CA VAL A 119 2.74 3.06 4.38
C VAL A 119 2.99 4.22 3.42
N ILE A 120 3.41 5.37 3.96
CA ILE A 120 3.72 6.57 3.17
C ILE A 120 5.16 6.53 2.69
N GLY A 121 6.08 6.18 3.60
CA GLY A 121 7.50 6.18 3.29
C GLY A 121 8.36 5.80 4.49
N ARG A 122 9.67 5.88 4.28
CA ARG A 122 10.67 5.66 5.32
C ARG A 122 10.99 6.96 6.04
N LEU A 123 11.24 6.86 7.33
CA LEU A 123 11.76 7.94 8.13
C LEU A 123 13.27 7.73 8.34
N PRO A 124 14.06 8.82 8.39
CA PRO A 124 15.50 8.76 8.67
C PRO A 124 15.81 8.30 10.10
#